data_AF-A0A848LLI8-F1
#
_entry.id   AF-A0A848LLI8-F1
#
_cell.length_a   1.000
_cell.length_b   1.000
_cell.length_c   1.000
_cell.angle_alpha   90.00
_cell.angle_beta   90.00
_cell.angle_gamma   90.00
#
_symmetry.space_group_name_H-M   'P 1'
#
loop_
_entity.id
_entity.type
_entity.pdbx_description
1 polymer ?
#
loop_
_entity_poly.entity_id
_entity_poly.type
_entity_poly.pdbx_seq_one_letter_code
_entity_poly.pdbx_strand_id
1 'polypeptide(L)'
;MKLEPIDTPYFGNDGRGPTRLRWLHWSDSRFEEARRDGDPGGIIGAEFACDFLTDDDPSGPFGSTVLSNPQRAPRAWVYFGGLQVIQVVPEEVHSYWHRELPREGFAGVGRIVDSHWLASFNPRHLSACGHYVLEFYDELVEVIATELLWGRGPFQIEVLAETNPYFLDAYYSRAQAREQAGDLAGAISDYERYGAKTPNRSSAEYAERTVERLRAQLKKQPHRKPR
;
A
#
# COMPACT_ATOMS: atom_id res chain seq x y z
N MET A 1 -3.43 27.83 -2.34
CA MET A 1 -3.46 26.37 -2.55
C MET A 1 -3.26 26.09 -4.03
N LYS A 2 -2.30 25.24 -4.38
CA LYS A 2 -1.97 24.87 -5.77
C LYS A 2 -1.85 23.34 -5.84
N LEU A 3 -2.38 22.72 -6.87
CA LEU A 3 -2.16 21.29 -7.12
C LEU A 3 -0.94 21.12 -8.03
N GLU A 4 0.01 20.32 -7.57
CA GLU A 4 1.17 19.90 -8.33
C GLU A 4 0.95 18.44 -8.75
N PRO A 5 0.81 18.16 -10.06
CA PRO A 5 0.61 16.80 -10.55
C PRO A 5 1.75 15.89 -10.13
N ILE A 6 1.43 14.64 -9.81
CA ILE A 6 2.42 13.59 -9.60
C ILE A 6 2.52 12.79 -10.89
N ASP A 7 3.70 12.81 -11.52
CA ASP A 7 3.97 11.98 -12.69
C ASP A 7 4.08 10.50 -12.28
N THR A 8 3.20 9.68 -12.82
CA THR A 8 3.09 8.28 -12.46
C THR A 8 2.49 7.47 -13.61
N PRO A 9 2.97 6.24 -13.87
CA PRO A 9 2.39 5.39 -14.91
C PRO A 9 1.02 4.81 -14.50
N TYR A 10 0.57 5.05 -13.26
CA TYR A 10 -0.65 4.45 -12.71
C TYR A 10 -1.92 5.30 -12.96
N PHE A 11 -1.76 6.58 -13.28
CA PHE A 11 -2.86 7.51 -13.53
C PHE A 11 -2.68 8.16 -14.90
N GLY A 12 -3.71 8.07 -15.73
CA GLY A 12 -3.74 8.75 -17.02
C GLY A 12 -3.92 10.27 -16.86
N ASN A 13 -3.53 11.01 -17.90
CA ASN A 13 -3.84 12.43 -18.06
C ASN A 13 -5.17 12.60 -18.81
N ASP A 14 -6.21 11.90 -18.33
CA ASP A 14 -7.56 11.90 -18.89
C ASP A 14 -8.57 12.67 -18.01
N GLY A 15 -8.12 13.14 -16.84
CA GLY A 15 -8.93 13.85 -15.86
C GLY A 15 -10.04 13.01 -15.23
N ARG A 16 -9.86 11.68 -15.13
CA ARG A 16 -10.76 10.76 -14.44
C ARG A 16 -10.00 9.74 -13.60
N GLY A 17 -8.82 9.34 -14.03
CA GLY A 17 -8.04 8.32 -13.35
C GLY A 17 -8.64 6.91 -13.42
N PRO A 18 -8.00 5.93 -12.78
CA PRO A 18 -8.34 4.51 -12.90
C PRO A 18 -9.60 4.13 -12.12
N THR A 19 -10.25 3.03 -12.50
CA THR A 19 -11.37 2.47 -11.74
C THR A 19 -10.88 1.78 -10.47
N ARG A 20 -11.29 2.27 -9.29
CA ARG A 20 -11.02 1.59 -8.02
C ARG A 20 -11.76 0.25 -7.96
N LEU A 21 -11.04 -0.81 -7.64
CA LEU A 21 -11.59 -2.16 -7.48
C LEU A 21 -12.01 -2.40 -6.03
N ARG A 22 -11.17 -2.00 -5.07
CA ARG A 22 -11.47 -2.09 -3.64
C ARG A 22 -10.58 -1.17 -2.81
N TRP A 23 -11.01 -0.91 -1.59
CA TRP A 23 -10.14 -0.35 -0.56
C TRP A 23 -9.21 -1.44 -0.01
N LEU A 24 -7.96 -1.04 0.26
CA LEU A 24 -7.04 -1.78 1.08
C LEU A 24 -7.29 -1.40 2.54
N HIS A 25 -7.31 -2.39 3.41
CA HIS A 25 -7.53 -2.22 4.84
C HIS A 25 -6.32 -2.67 5.64
N TRP A 26 -6.22 -2.25 6.89
CA TRP A 26 -5.09 -2.62 7.75
C TRP A 26 -4.84 -4.14 7.82
N SER A 27 -5.88 -4.96 7.75
CA SER A 27 -5.77 -6.42 7.64
C SER A 27 -5.04 -6.89 6.37
N ASP A 28 -5.10 -6.16 5.25
CA ASP A 28 -4.34 -6.44 4.04
C ASP A 28 -2.83 -6.27 4.25
N SER A 29 -2.43 -5.38 5.16
CA SER A 29 -1.00 -5.17 5.52
C SER A 29 -0.42 -6.28 6.40
N ARG A 30 -1.13 -7.41 6.50
CA ARG A 30 -0.72 -8.61 7.22
C ARG A 30 -0.81 -9.80 6.29
N PHE A 31 0.13 -10.72 6.47
CA PHE A 31 0.03 -12.05 5.89
C PHE A 31 -1.20 -12.78 6.44
N GLU A 32 -1.79 -13.65 5.63
CA GLU A 32 -3.01 -14.37 5.95
C GLU A 32 -2.91 -15.10 7.29
N GLU A 33 -1.79 -15.77 7.56
CA GLU A 33 -1.58 -16.52 8.80
C GLU A 33 -1.53 -15.61 10.05
N ALA A 34 -1.21 -14.33 9.87
CA ALA A 34 -1.13 -13.33 10.94
C ALA A 34 -2.37 -12.42 11.04
N ARG A 35 -3.38 -12.62 10.18
CA ARG A 35 -4.65 -11.92 10.27
C ARG A 35 -5.41 -12.41 11.49
N ARG A 36 -6.02 -11.47 12.20
CA ARG A 36 -6.97 -11.78 13.29
C ARG A 36 -8.37 -11.65 12.71
N ASP A 37 -9.27 -12.54 13.11
CA ASP A 37 -10.67 -12.47 12.69
C ASP A 37 -11.36 -11.24 13.30
N GLY A 38 -12.23 -10.59 12.50
CA GLY A 38 -13.04 -9.44 12.91
C GLY A 38 -12.36 -8.08 12.68
N ASP A 39 -13.15 -7.17 12.10
CA ASP A 39 -12.80 -5.80 11.64
C ASP A 39 -11.55 -5.71 10.73
N PRO A 40 -11.72 -5.43 9.41
CA PRO A 40 -10.58 -5.26 8.52
C PRO A 40 -9.68 -4.07 8.92
N GLY A 41 -10.17 -3.18 9.78
CA GLY A 41 -9.48 -1.98 10.20
C GLY A 41 -9.65 -0.83 9.20
N GLY A 42 -8.99 0.29 9.49
CA GLY A 42 -9.05 1.48 8.66
C GLY A 42 -8.52 1.27 7.25
N ILE A 43 -8.93 2.14 6.32
CA ILE A 43 -8.42 2.21 4.96
C ILE A 43 -6.94 2.59 5.01
N ILE A 44 -6.11 1.92 4.19
CA ILE A 44 -4.67 2.16 4.08
C ILE A 44 -4.23 2.41 2.64
N GLY A 45 -5.14 2.37 1.68
CA GLY A 45 -4.80 2.42 0.26
C GLY A 45 -5.93 1.89 -0.60
N ALA A 46 -5.68 1.73 -1.89
CA ALA A 46 -6.64 1.21 -2.84
C ALA A 46 -5.98 0.29 -3.87
N GLU A 47 -6.71 -0.74 -4.29
CA GLU A 47 -6.44 -1.50 -5.50
C GLU A 47 -7.35 -1.00 -6.62
N PHE A 48 -6.80 -0.87 -7.82
CA PHE A 48 -7.48 -0.30 -8.97
C PHE A 48 -7.07 -0.97 -10.29
N ALA A 49 -7.96 -0.86 -11.28
CA ALA A 49 -7.73 -1.28 -12.64
C ALA A 49 -7.08 -0.13 -13.42
N CYS A 50 -5.94 -0.39 -14.06
CA CYS A 50 -5.20 0.60 -14.81
C CYS A 50 -5.16 0.20 -16.30
N ASP A 51 -6.12 0.69 -17.07
CA ASP A 51 -6.23 0.42 -18.51
C ASP A 51 -5.04 0.99 -19.32
N PHE A 52 -4.26 1.90 -18.73
CA PHE A 52 -3.12 2.55 -19.37
C PHE A 52 -1.81 1.75 -19.28
N LEU A 53 -1.74 0.72 -18.41
CA LEU A 53 -0.57 -0.13 -18.26
C LEU A 53 -0.56 -1.26 -19.29
N THR A 54 -0.27 -0.97 -20.56
CA THR A 54 0.03 -2.06 -21.51
C THR A 54 1.51 -2.43 -21.44
N ASP A 55 1.83 -3.72 -21.54
CA ASP A 55 3.22 -4.20 -21.52
C ASP A 55 4.01 -3.82 -22.79
N ASP A 56 3.36 -3.28 -23.83
CA ASP A 56 3.90 -3.17 -25.19
C ASP A 56 3.84 -1.77 -25.87
N ASP A 57 3.44 -0.68 -25.20
CA ASP A 57 3.42 0.64 -25.87
C ASP A 57 4.19 1.76 -25.11
N PRO A 58 5.37 2.19 -25.60
CA PRO A 58 6.11 3.32 -25.06
C PRO A 58 5.58 4.70 -25.51
N SER A 59 4.48 4.76 -26.28
CA SER A 59 3.96 6.00 -26.87
C SER A 59 2.75 6.61 -26.16
N GLY A 60 2.73 6.60 -24.82
CA GLY A 60 1.89 7.53 -24.03
C GLY A 60 0.37 7.40 -24.21
N PRO A 61 -0.42 8.23 -23.49
CA PRO A 61 -1.83 7.96 -23.19
C PRO A 61 -2.82 8.27 -24.34
N PHE A 62 -2.37 8.39 -25.59
CA PHE A 62 -3.24 8.76 -26.72
C PHE A 62 -3.76 7.53 -27.46
N GLY A 63 -4.56 6.72 -26.76
CA GLY A 63 -5.22 5.54 -27.31
C GLY A 63 -6.63 5.39 -26.73
N SER A 64 -7.57 6.19 -27.22
CA SER A 64 -9.00 6.03 -26.95
C SER A 64 -9.47 4.65 -27.43
N THR A 65 -9.71 3.70 -26.54
CA THR A 65 -10.72 2.64 -26.72
C THR A 65 -11.13 2.06 -25.37
N VAL A 66 -12.37 2.36 -24.96
CA VAL A 66 -13.33 1.53 -24.20
C VAL A 66 -12.80 0.78 -22.97
N LEU A 67 -13.43 1.09 -21.82
CA LEU A 67 -13.57 0.26 -20.62
C LEU A 67 -13.37 -1.24 -20.93
N SER A 68 -12.11 -1.67 -20.86
CA SER A 68 -11.82 -3.07 -20.85
C SER A 68 -12.49 -3.61 -19.58
N ASN A 69 -13.07 -4.80 -19.61
CA ASN A 69 -13.69 -5.38 -18.42
C ASN A 69 -12.73 -5.16 -17.23
N PRO A 70 -13.08 -4.41 -16.17
CA PRO A 70 -12.13 -4.06 -15.11
C PRO A 70 -11.52 -5.29 -14.42
N GLN A 71 -12.19 -6.44 -14.52
CA GLN A 71 -11.66 -7.71 -14.04
C GLN A 71 -10.51 -8.27 -14.89
N ARG A 72 -10.35 -7.83 -16.15
CA ARG A 72 -9.30 -8.21 -17.10
C ARG A 72 -8.22 -7.15 -17.28
N ALA A 73 -8.48 -5.91 -16.85
CA ALA A 73 -7.51 -4.84 -16.87
C ALA A 73 -6.29 -5.17 -15.96
N PRO A 74 -5.08 -4.73 -16.33
CA PRO A 74 -3.93 -4.74 -15.45
C PRO A 74 -4.27 -4.08 -14.11
N ARG A 75 -3.89 -4.73 -13.02
CA ARG A 75 -4.12 -4.20 -11.67
C ARG A 75 -2.92 -3.39 -11.20
N ALA A 76 -3.20 -2.41 -10.36
CA ALA A 76 -2.20 -1.69 -9.60
C ALA A 76 -2.79 -1.33 -8.23
N TRP A 77 -1.91 -0.86 -7.35
CA TRP A 77 -2.30 -0.43 -6.02
C TRP A 77 -1.54 0.82 -5.60
N VAL A 78 -2.18 1.57 -4.70
CA VAL A 78 -1.57 2.66 -3.95
C VAL A 78 -1.72 2.36 -2.47
N TYR A 79 -0.64 2.52 -1.71
CA TYR A 79 -0.63 2.46 -0.26
C TYR A 79 -0.33 3.86 0.29
N PHE A 80 -1.15 4.30 1.25
CA PHE A 80 -1.05 5.60 1.90
C PHE A 80 -0.08 5.48 3.09
N GLY A 81 1.21 5.67 2.81
CA GLY A 81 2.28 5.65 3.81
C GLY A 81 2.04 6.65 4.92
N GLY A 82 2.00 6.19 6.18
CA GLY A 82 1.82 7.08 7.33
C GLY A 82 0.51 7.87 7.34
N LEU A 83 -0.57 7.32 6.75
CA LEU A 83 -1.89 7.96 6.68
C LEU A 83 -2.37 8.50 8.04
N GLN A 84 -2.84 9.75 8.03
CA GLN A 84 -3.37 10.47 9.20
C GLN A 84 -4.84 10.83 9.02
N VAL A 85 -5.21 11.24 7.80
CA VAL A 85 -6.58 11.65 7.46
C VAL A 85 -6.89 11.18 6.05
N ILE A 86 -8.09 10.65 5.84
CA ILE A 86 -8.64 10.34 4.53
C ILE A 86 -10.05 10.91 4.44
N GLN A 87 -10.34 11.57 3.32
CA GLN A 87 -11.68 11.97 2.92
C GLN A 87 -11.96 11.36 1.56
N VAL A 88 -13.07 10.62 1.48
CA VAL A 88 -13.57 10.05 0.23
C VAL A 88 -14.91 10.71 -0.06
N VAL A 89 -15.01 11.33 -1.22
CA VAL A 89 -16.20 12.05 -1.65
C VAL A 89 -16.48 11.76 -3.12
N PRO A 90 -17.75 11.56 -3.51
CA PRO A 90 -18.12 11.57 -4.93
C PRO A 90 -17.68 12.87 -5.61
N GLU A 91 -17.28 12.79 -6.88
CA GLU A 91 -16.85 13.97 -7.67
C GLU A 91 -17.93 15.07 -7.64
N GLU A 92 -19.21 14.69 -7.63
CA GLU A 92 -20.34 15.63 -7.68
C GLU A 92 -20.56 16.42 -6.38
N VAL A 93 -20.05 15.91 -5.25
CA VAL A 93 -20.19 16.58 -3.94
C VAL A 93 -18.92 17.31 -3.52
N HIS A 94 -17.81 17.05 -4.21
CA HIS A 94 -16.56 17.74 -3.95
C HIS A 94 -16.57 19.14 -4.59
N SER A 95 -15.92 20.10 -3.94
CA SER A 95 -15.83 21.45 -4.48
C SER A 95 -14.93 21.46 -5.73
N TYR A 96 -15.41 22.07 -6.81
CA TYR A 96 -14.78 22.04 -8.14
C TYR A 96 -13.45 22.80 -8.26
N TRP A 97 -12.77 23.15 -7.17
CA TRP A 97 -11.51 23.89 -7.22
C TRP A 97 -10.40 23.14 -7.98
N HIS A 98 -10.45 21.80 -8.01
CA HIS A 98 -9.55 20.98 -8.81
C HIS A 98 -9.87 21.05 -10.32
N ARG A 99 -11.09 21.44 -10.72
CA ARG A 99 -11.46 21.69 -12.13
C ARG A 99 -10.99 23.03 -12.67
N GLU A 100 -10.58 23.95 -11.81
CA GLU A 100 -9.96 25.23 -12.22
C GLU A 100 -8.49 25.05 -12.63
N LEU A 101 -7.93 23.87 -12.39
CA LEU A 101 -6.62 23.49 -12.91
C LEU A 101 -6.76 23.18 -14.40
N PRO A 102 -5.78 23.57 -15.24
CA PRO A 102 -5.83 23.27 -16.66
C PRO A 102 -6.00 21.75 -16.85
N ARG A 103 -7.09 21.33 -17.50
CA ARG A 103 -7.28 19.92 -17.90
C ARG A 103 -6.20 19.43 -18.86
N GLU A 104 -5.48 20.35 -19.50
CA GLU A 104 -4.23 20.02 -20.18
C GLU A 104 -3.13 19.78 -19.15
N GLY A 105 -2.88 18.51 -18.79
CA GLY A 105 -1.74 18.13 -17.96
C GLY A 105 -2.05 17.64 -16.53
N PHE A 106 -3.32 17.57 -16.12
CA PHE A 106 -3.67 16.96 -14.85
C PHE A 106 -3.67 15.43 -14.95
N ALA A 107 -2.60 14.81 -14.45
CA ALA A 107 -2.65 13.43 -14.00
C ALA A 107 -3.68 13.35 -12.88
N GLY A 108 -4.60 12.38 -12.88
CA GLY A 108 -5.65 12.21 -11.85
C GLY A 108 -5.13 12.03 -10.40
N VAL A 109 -3.86 12.29 -10.14
CA VAL A 109 -3.23 12.35 -8.83
C VAL A 109 -2.31 13.57 -8.74
N GLY A 110 -2.33 14.24 -7.60
CA GLY A 110 -1.37 15.30 -7.33
C GLY A 110 -1.24 15.65 -5.85
N ARG A 111 -0.26 16.50 -5.56
CA ARG A 111 0.01 17.03 -4.23
C ARG A 111 -0.48 18.46 -4.12
N ILE A 112 -1.15 18.78 -3.03
CA ILE A 112 -1.57 20.13 -2.71
C ILE A 112 -0.45 20.88 -1.97
N VAL A 113 0.01 21.96 -2.58
CA VAL A 113 0.91 22.95 -2.01
C VAL A 113 0.11 24.05 -1.33
N ASP A 114 0.62 24.51 -0.19
CA ASP A 114 -0.05 25.48 0.69
C ASP A 114 -1.46 25.04 1.09
N SER A 115 -1.60 23.78 1.50
CA SER A 115 -2.88 23.21 1.90
C SER A 115 -3.37 23.82 3.21
N HIS A 116 -4.50 24.52 3.14
CA HIS A 116 -5.17 25.05 4.33
C HIS A 116 -5.73 23.93 5.21
N TRP A 117 -6.16 22.81 4.61
CA TRP A 117 -6.64 21.64 5.34
C TRP A 117 -5.53 21.01 6.18
N LEU A 118 -4.37 20.71 5.58
CA LEU A 118 -3.20 20.23 6.33
C LEU A 118 -2.78 21.22 7.41
N ALA A 119 -2.74 22.53 7.09
CA ALA A 119 -2.38 23.58 8.04
C ALA A 119 -3.37 23.74 9.19
N SER A 120 -4.60 23.23 9.06
CA SER A 120 -5.62 23.28 10.12
C SER A 120 -5.36 22.29 11.26
N PHE A 121 -4.50 21.27 11.03
CA PHE A 121 -4.14 20.28 12.04
C PHE A 121 -2.90 20.70 12.85
N ASN A 122 -2.66 20.04 13.99
CA ASN A 122 -1.48 20.30 14.81
C ASN A 122 -0.19 19.82 14.09
N PRO A 123 0.76 20.70 13.79
CA PRO A 123 1.90 20.36 12.94
C PRO A 123 2.93 19.44 13.60
N ARG A 124 2.93 19.30 14.93
CA ARG A 124 3.97 18.54 15.66
C ARG A 124 4.14 17.10 15.17
N HIS A 125 3.07 16.47 14.69
CA HIS A 125 3.07 15.08 14.24
C HIS A 125 2.89 14.93 12.72
N LEU A 126 2.73 16.05 12.00
CA LEU A 126 2.37 16.06 10.57
C LEU A 126 3.42 16.75 9.69
N SER A 127 4.57 17.13 10.24
CA SER A 127 5.63 17.83 9.51
C SER A 127 6.18 17.04 8.32
N ALA A 128 6.10 15.71 8.37
CA ALA A 128 6.48 14.82 7.28
C ALA A 128 5.32 14.53 6.30
N CYS A 129 4.10 14.98 6.59
CA CYS A 129 2.93 14.68 5.77
C CYS A 129 2.76 15.67 4.61
N GLY A 130 2.31 15.15 3.48
CA GLY A 130 1.73 15.92 2.39
C GLY A 130 0.21 15.78 2.37
N HIS A 131 -0.46 16.73 1.72
CA HIS A 131 -1.86 16.57 1.32
C HIS A 131 -1.87 16.14 -0.16
N TYR A 132 -2.46 14.99 -0.45
CA TYR A 132 -2.57 14.43 -1.79
C TYR A 132 -4.03 14.27 -2.18
N VAL A 133 -4.29 14.40 -3.47
CA VAL A 133 -5.58 14.16 -4.12
C VAL A 133 -5.39 13.05 -5.13
N LEU A 134 -6.29 12.07 -5.11
CA LEU A 134 -6.38 11.00 -6.10
C LEU A 134 -7.81 10.94 -6.62
N GLU A 135 -7.95 10.83 -7.93
CA GLU A 135 -9.23 10.71 -8.64
C GLU A 135 -9.36 9.27 -9.15
N PHE A 136 -10.32 8.55 -8.57
CA PHE A 136 -10.70 7.21 -9.02
C PHE A 136 -12.06 7.30 -9.69
N TYR A 137 -12.06 7.61 -10.98
CA TYR A 137 -13.26 7.79 -11.78
C TYR A 137 -14.24 8.82 -11.17
N ASP A 138 -15.28 8.37 -10.48
CA ASP A 138 -16.30 9.20 -9.83
C ASP A 138 -16.01 9.49 -8.34
N GLU A 139 -14.89 9.02 -7.81
CA GLU A 139 -14.47 9.25 -6.42
C GLU A 139 -13.22 10.13 -6.34
N LEU A 140 -13.30 11.21 -5.57
CA LEU A 140 -12.15 12.01 -5.15
C LEU A 140 -11.71 11.60 -3.75
N VAL A 141 -10.42 11.34 -3.64
CA VAL A 141 -9.78 10.82 -2.43
C VAL A 141 -8.69 11.78 -2.01
N GLU A 142 -8.96 12.51 -0.94
CA GLU A 142 -8.00 13.41 -0.32
C GLU A 142 -7.35 12.72 0.88
N VAL A 143 -6.03 12.68 0.90
CA VAL A 143 -5.27 12.04 1.99
C VAL A 143 -4.20 12.97 2.55
N ILE A 144 -4.10 12.98 3.88
CA ILE A 144 -2.92 13.48 4.58
C ILE A 144 -2.10 12.26 4.98
N ALA A 145 -0.96 12.09 4.33
CA ALA A 145 -0.08 10.93 4.46
C ALA A 145 1.38 11.38 4.33
N THR A 146 2.33 10.58 4.80
CA THR A 146 3.76 10.87 4.59
C THR A 146 4.14 10.67 3.13
N GLU A 147 3.62 9.62 2.49
CA GLU A 147 3.95 9.25 1.12
C GLU A 147 2.85 8.42 0.46
N LEU A 148 2.92 8.33 -0.87
CA LEU A 148 2.14 7.39 -1.66
C LEU A 148 3.10 6.34 -2.22
N LEU A 149 2.89 5.07 -1.85
CA LEU A 149 3.63 3.94 -2.38
C LEU A 149 2.81 3.23 -3.43
N TRP A 150 3.44 2.75 -4.49
CA TRP A 150 2.75 2.19 -5.64
C TRP A 150 3.28 0.82 -6.01
N GLY A 151 2.43 0.00 -6.63
CA GLY A 151 2.89 -1.23 -7.25
C GLY A 151 1.96 -1.75 -8.33
N ARG A 152 2.53 -2.60 -9.19
CA ARG A 152 1.82 -3.32 -10.24
C ARG A 152 1.28 -4.64 -9.72
N GLY A 153 0.22 -5.13 -10.36
CA GLY A 153 -0.45 -6.37 -10.01
C GLY A 153 -1.38 -6.22 -8.80
N PRO A 154 -1.90 -7.34 -8.29
CA PRO A 154 -2.67 -7.34 -7.06
C PRO A 154 -1.79 -6.99 -5.86
N PHE A 155 -2.37 -6.33 -4.86
CA PHE A 155 -1.69 -5.95 -3.63
C PHE A 155 -1.22 -7.19 -2.86
N GLN A 156 0.07 -7.19 -2.52
CA GLN A 156 0.73 -8.23 -1.73
C GLN A 156 1.68 -7.54 -0.75
N ILE A 157 1.49 -7.79 0.54
CA ILE A 157 2.29 -7.16 1.61
C ILE A 157 3.79 -7.52 1.49
N GLU A 158 4.10 -8.68 0.91
CA GLU A 158 5.44 -9.13 0.57
C GLU A 158 6.24 -8.06 -0.18
N VAL A 159 5.61 -7.42 -1.17
CA VAL A 159 6.28 -6.42 -2.02
C VAL A 159 6.71 -5.21 -1.19
N LEU A 160 5.85 -4.76 -0.27
CA LEU A 160 6.18 -3.66 0.64
C LEU A 160 7.19 -4.07 1.70
N ALA A 161 7.03 -5.25 2.30
CA ALA A 161 7.94 -5.76 3.33
C ALA A 161 9.36 -6.00 2.81
N GLU A 162 9.52 -6.37 1.54
CA GLU A 162 10.84 -6.59 0.94
C GLU A 162 11.55 -5.29 0.57
N THR A 163 10.80 -4.23 0.23
CA THR A 163 11.32 -2.97 -0.31
C THR A 163 11.35 -1.83 0.70
N ASN A 164 10.56 -1.92 1.78
CA ASN A 164 10.44 -0.86 2.77
C ASN A 164 10.54 -1.43 4.22
N PRO A 165 11.57 -1.02 4.99
CA PRO A 165 11.79 -1.50 6.35
C PRO A 165 10.62 -1.31 7.33
N TYR A 166 9.73 -0.34 7.09
CA TYR A 166 8.57 -0.09 7.96
C TYR A 166 7.55 -1.24 7.96
N PHE A 167 7.58 -2.11 6.95
CA PHE A 167 6.65 -3.23 6.80
C PHE A 167 7.25 -4.57 7.25
N LEU A 168 8.50 -4.59 7.72
CA LEU A 168 9.18 -5.82 8.16
C LEU A 168 8.46 -6.51 9.33
N ASP A 169 7.76 -5.74 10.17
CA ASP A 169 6.97 -6.28 11.28
C ASP A 169 5.85 -7.23 10.82
N ALA A 170 5.47 -7.19 9.54
CA ALA A 170 4.59 -8.19 8.94
C ALA A 170 5.23 -9.59 8.97
N TYR A 171 6.53 -9.72 8.63
CA TYR A 171 7.24 -11.00 8.71
C TYR A 171 7.36 -11.47 10.15
N TYR A 172 7.66 -10.56 11.09
CA TYR A 172 7.70 -10.90 12.51
C TYR A 172 6.36 -11.44 13.01
N SER A 173 5.25 -10.78 12.66
CA SER A 173 3.91 -11.20 13.05
C SER A 173 3.54 -12.57 12.47
N ARG A 174 3.90 -12.83 11.20
CA ARG A 174 3.71 -14.14 10.58
C ARG A 174 4.59 -15.22 11.23
N ALA A 175 5.83 -14.89 11.58
CA ALA A 175 6.73 -15.81 12.27
C ALA A 175 6.14 -16.28 13.60
N GLN A 176 5.57 -15.35 14.38
CA GLN A 176 4.88 -15.67 15.62
C GLN A 176 3.66 -16.58 15.39
N ALA A 177 2.84 -16.27 14.38
CA ALA A 177 1.66 -17.08 14.06
C ALA A 177 2.05 -18.50 13.63
N ARG A 178 3.08 -18.65 12.78
CA ARG A 178 3.61 -19.95 12.34
C ARG A 178 4.22 -20.73 13.49
N GLU A 179 4.95 -20.08 14.39
CA GLU A 179 5.48 -20.70 15.61
C GLU A 179 4.35 -21.27 16.47
N GLN A 180 3.29 -20.49 16.69
CA GLN A 180 2.10 -20.93 17.45
C GLN A 180 1.36 -22.08 16.76
N ALA A 181 1.31 -22.08 15.43
CA ALA A 181 0.75 -23.17 14.63
C ALA A 181 1.65 -24.42 14.57
N GLY A 182 2.88 -24.34 15.10
CA GLY A 182 3.87 -25.42 15.09
C GLY A 182 4.66 -25.55 13.78
N ASP A 183 4.46 -24.67 12.81
CA ASP A 183 5.30 -24.54 11.61
C ASP A 183 6.60 -23.81 11.98
N LEU A 184 7.49 -24.54 12.67
CA LEU A 184 8.76 -23.98 13.12
C LEU A 184 9.68 -23.61 11.94
N ALA A 185 9.61 -24.35 10.83
CA ALA A 185 10.44 -24.08 9.66
C ALA A 185 10.02 -22.76 8.99
N GLY A 186 8.72 -22.55 8.78
CA GLY A 186 8.20 -21.28 8.26
C GLY A 186 8.45 -20.11 9.21
N ALA A 187 8.30 -20.32 10.52
CA ALA A 187 8.62 -19.30 11.53
C ALA A 187 10.09 -18.87 11.51
N ILE A 188 11.02 -19.83 11.42
CA ILE A 188 12.46 -19.55 11.29
C ILE A 188 12.72 -18.68 10.06
N SER A 189 12.18 -19.06 8.91
CA SER A 189 12.38 -18.31 7.65
C SER A 189 11.91 -16.87 7.76
N ASP A 190 10.79 -16.61 8.45
CA ASP A 190 10.26 -15.26 8.58
C ASP A 190 11.02 -14.42 9.63
N TYR A 191 11.45 -15.02 10.74
CA TYR A 191 12.34 -14.33 11.69
C TYR A 191 13.69 -13.98 11.06
N GLU A 192 14.24 -14.84 10.19
CA GLU A 192 15.47 -14.55 9.45
C GLU A 192 15.30 -13.36 8.50
N ARG A 193 14.19 -13.30 7.73
CA ARG A 193 13.88 -12.15 6.88
C ARG A 193 13.74 -10.86 7.69
N TYR A 194 13.03 -10.92 8.81
CA TYR A 194 12.87 -9.79 9.71
C TYR A 194 14.21 -9.29 10.26
N GLY A 195 15.02 -10.20 10.84
CA GLY A 195 16.30 -9.88 11.45
C GLY A 195 17.33 -9.35 10.44
N ALA A 196 17.34 -9.86 9.21
CA ALA A 196 18.29 -9.45 8.18
C ALA A 196 18.06 -8.01 7.68
N LYS A 197 16.83 -7.49 7.77
CA LYS A 197 16.47 -6.18 7.19
C LYS A 197 16.12 -5.12 8.23
N THR A 198 15.89 -5.52 9.49
CA THR A 198 15.51 -4.56 10.53
C THR A 198 16.67 -3.57 10.80
N PRO A 199 16.42 -2.26 10.83
CA PRO A 199 17.45 -1.28 11.14
C PRO A 199 17.81 -1.27 12.64
N ASN A 200 17.01 -1.94 13.48
CA ASN A 200 17.22 -1.99 14.92
C ASN A 200 18.07 -3.20 15.30
N ARG A 201 19.28 -2.95 15.81
CA ARG A 201 20.22 -3.98 16.25
C ARG A 201 19.63 -4.92 17.31
N SER A 202 18.92 -4.39 18.32
CA SER A 202 18.32 -5.22 19.37
C SER A 202 17.23 -6.14 18.81
N SER A 203 16.47 -5.67 17.80
CA SER A 203 15.49 -6.50 17.09
C SER A 203 16.17 -7.61 16.27
N ALA A 204 17.30 -7.31 15.61
CA ALA A 204 18.08 -8.32 14.90
C ALA A 204 18.63 -9.40 15.86
N GLU A 205 19.26 -8.99 16.97
CA GLU A 205 19.77 -9.91 18.00
C GLU A 205 18.65 -10.74 18.66
N TYR A 206 17.44 -10.19 18.78
CA TYR A 206 16.27 -10.96 19.20
C TYR A 206 15.87 -12.02 18.18
N ALA A 207 15.81 -11.66 16.90
CA ALA A 207 15.45 -12.57 15.82
C ALA A 207 16.43 -13.74 15.73
N GLU A 208 17.74 -13.47 15.81
CA GLU A 208 18.80 -14.49 15.78
C GLU A 208 18.66 -15.51 16.92
N ARG A 209 18.54 -15.04 18.17
CA ARG A 209 18.32 -15.92 19.33
C ARG A 209 17.05 -16.74 19.21
N THR A 210 15.99 -16.14 18.65
CA THR A 210 14.73 -16.84 18.41
C THR A 210 14.91 -17.95 17.37
N VAL A 211 15.58 -17.66 16.26
CA VAL A 211 15.93 -18.65 15.23
C VAL A 211 16.74 -19.81 15.81
N GLU A 212 17.74 -19.54 16.65
CA GLU A 212 18.53 -20.58 17.32
C GLU A 212 17.67 -21.50 18.21
N ARG A 213 16.80 -20.90 19.03
CA ARG A 213 15.85 -21.63 19.88
C ARG A 213 14.94 -22.52 19.04
N LEU A 214 14.36 -21.99 17.97
CA LEU A 214 13.44 -22.73 17.10
C LEU A 214 14.13 -23.84 16.32
N ARG A 215 15.36 -23.62 15.84
CA ARG A 215 16.18 -24.67 15.20
C ARG A 215 16.48 -25.81 16.17
N ALA A 216 16.79 -25.50 17.43
CA ALA A 216 17.01 -26.51 18.46
C ALA A 216 15.73 -27.29 18.78
N GLN A 217 14.57 -26.62 18.80
CA GLN A 217 13.27 -27.25 18.99
C GLN A 217 12.89 -28.16 17.81
N LEU A 218 13.11 -27.70 16.58
CA LEU A 218 12.84 -28.47 15.35
C LEU A 218 13.68 -29.75 15.29
N LYS A 219 14.96 -29.71 15.70
CA LYS A 219 15.80 -30.92 15.83
C LYS A 219 15.27 -31.95 16.83
N LYS A 220 14.53 -31.49 17.85
CA LYS A 220 13.93 -32.35 18.88
C LYS A 220 12.54 -32.86 18.48
N GLN A 221 11.89 -32.28 17.46
CA GLN A 221 10.62 -32.80 16.96
C GLN A 221 10.89 -34.10 16.19
N PRO A 222 10.30 -35.24 16.60
CA PRO A 222 10.43 -36.47 15.83
C PRO A 222 9.83 -36.23 14.43
N HIS A 223 10.51 -36.71 13.38
CA HIS A 223 9.97 -36.66 12.02
C HIS A 223 8.56 -37.28 12.01
N ARG A 224 7.53 -36.44 11.91
CA ARG A 224 6.17 -36.90 11.64
C ARG A 224 6.20 -37.48 10.23
N LYS A 225 6.19 -38.81 10.11
CA LYS A 225 5.98 -39.46 8.82
C LYS A 225 4.68 -38.89 8.23
N PRO A 226 4.67 -38.44 6.96
CA PRO A 226 3.42 -38.08 6.31
C PRO A 226 2.50 -39.30 6.35
N ARG A 227 1.24 -39.06 6.74
CA ARG A 227 0.17 -40.06 6.71
C ARG A 227 -0.25 -40.35 5.29
#